data_AF-A0A7V9QJY2-F1
#
_entry.id   AF-A0A7V9QJY2-F1
#
_cell.length_a   1.000
_cell.length_b   1.000
_cell.length_c   1.000
_cell.angle_alpha   90.00
_cell.angle_beta   90.00
_cell.angle_gamma   90.00
#
_symmetry.space_group_name_H-M   'P 1'
#
loop_
_entity.id
_entity.type
_entity.pdbx_description
1 polymer ?
#
loop_
_entity_poly.entity_id
_entity_poly.type
_entity_poly.pdbx_seq_one_letter_code
_entity_poly.pdbx_strand_id
1 'polypeptide(L)'
;MGQALRGDVEARRRGRSSRAKRLAQLALATLALSLALLLAAARAPAQNAETRYADAERLDRGRFTIVAFPADLPLAQTLLAEAERNDSFPGLPRPRERVLIAIAPDARRFREWTGAGAPDWGAAIAIPDEHRIVMQGSDAGSGAGDPRSVLRHELAHLALHEQLGALPPRWFDEGYAGFAAGEWSRDEVLSANVGLVLHGIPKSLDSLEDGFHGGASRASGAYALAYRAVSDMSALDTDRGLALFFGYWKASGSMDVAMRKAFGITKSGFESDWRARTMRRYGTLAVIANLSVIGALFAFLLVPLLWTRRRRDTRRMVVLRAAEAESESAARASALEALLSAALTSRTHSPEPSASDGSNHTDQST
;
A
#
# COMPACT_ATOMS: atom_id res chain seq x y z
N MET A 1 72.18 -68.11 15.15
CA MET A 1 70.82 -67.58 15.41
C MET A 1 70.61 -66.12 14.94
N GLY A 2 71.44 -65.55 14.04
CA GLY A 2 71.45 -64.09 13.79
C GLY A 2 70.84 -63.56 12.48
N GLN A 3 70.72 -64.37 11.41
CA GLN A 3 70.29 -63.85 10.10
C GLN A 3 68.76 -63.71 9.95
N ALA A 4 67.97 -64.63 10.51
CA ALA A 4 66.50 -64.61 10.39
C ALA A 4 65.87 -63.30 10.87
N LEU A 5 66.39 -62.72 11.96
CA LEU A 5 65.90 -61.47 12.54
C LEU A 5 66.21 -60.21 11.70
N ARG A 6 67.23 -60.24 10.83
CA ARG A 6 67.53 -59.09 9.94
C ARG A 6 66.54 -58.99 8.78
N GLY A 7 66.14 -60.12 8.19
CA GLY A 7 65.22 -60.15 7.05
C GLY A 7 63.84 -59.58 7.37
N ASP A 8 63.26 -59.96 8.52
CA ASP A 8 61.94 -59.47 8.95
C ASP A 8 61.94 -57.95 9.23
N VAL A 9 63.01 -57.40 9.82
CA VAL A 9 63.13 -55.95 10.06
C VAL A 9 63.16 -55.16 8.75
N GLU A 10 63.89 -55.61 7.73
CA GLU A 10 63.87 -54.96 6.42
C GLU A 10 62.53 -55.11 5.69
N ALA A 11 61.92 -56.30 5.73
CA ALA A 11 60.61 -56.55 5.13
C ALA A 11 59.54 -55.63 5.76
N ARG A 12 59.49 -55.52 7.09
CA ARG A 12 58.61 -54.60 7.82
C ARG A 12 58.88 -53.14 7.48
N ARG A 13 60.15 -52.74 7.30
CA ARG A 13 60.52 -51.35 6.93
C ARG A 13 60.06 -51.00 5.50
N ARG A 14 60.25 -51.92 4.54
CA ARG A 14 59.74 -51.77 3.16
C ARG A 14 58.20 -51.74 3.13
N GLY A 15 57.54 -52.61 3.89
CA GLY A 15 56.08 -52.64 4.03
C GLY A 15 55.47 -51.39 4.69
N ARG A 16 56.16 -50.78 5.67
CA ARG A 16 55.77 -49.47 6.22
C ARG A 16 55.91 -48.36 5.19
N SER A 17 57.00 -48.35 4.41
CA SER A 17 57.22 -47.36 3.35
C SER A 17 56.16 -47.42 2.23
N SER A 18 55.79 -48.62 1.77
CA SER A 18 54.75 -48.77 0.74
C SER A 18 53.35 -48.39 1.24
N ARG A 19 53.00 -48.71 2.49
CA ARG A 19 51.76 -48.22 3.13
C ARG A 19 51.74 -46.70 3.27
N ALA A 20 52.83 -46.08 3.73
CA ALA A 20 52.94 -44.63 3.86
C ALA A 20 52.79 -43.91 2.50
N LYS A 21 53.43 -44.43 1.44
CA LYS A 21 53.28 -43.90 0.07
C LYS A 21 51.83 -44.01 -0.44
N ARG A 22 51.17 -45.15 -0.23
CA ARG A 22 49.74 -45.33 -0.60
C ARG A 22 48.82 -44.38 0.17
N LEU A 23 49.05 -44.17 1.46
CA LEU A 23 48.26 -43.22 2.27
C LEU A 23 48.48 -41.76 1.80
N ALA A 24 49.72 -41.37 1.47
CA ALA A 24 50.01 -40.06 0.91
C ALA A 24 49.35 -39.86 -0.47
N GLN A 25 49.39 -40.88 -1.34
CA GLN A 25 48.71 -40.85 -2.64
C GLN A 25 47.18 -40.74 -2.50
N LEU A 26 46.58 -41.48 -1.56
CA LEU A 26 45.15 -41.37 -1.25
C LEU A 26 44.80 -39.98 -0.72
N ALA A 27 45.59 -39.41 0.20
CA ALA A 27 45.37 -38.07 0.73
C ALA A 27 45.46 -36.98 -0.36
N LEU A 28 46.45 -37.07 -1.24
CA LEU A 28 46.58 -36.19 -2.42
C LEU A 28 45.39 -36.34 -3.39
N ALA A 29 44.93 -37.57 -3.64
CA ALA A 29 43.76 -37.82 -4.48
C ALA A 29 42.47 -37.25 -3.87
N THR A 30 42.26 -37.41 -2.55
CA THR A 30 41.10 -36.80 -1.86
C THR A 30 41.17 -35.28 -1.85
N LEU A 31 42.36 -34.69 -1.68
CA LEU A 31 42.54 -33.24 -1.72
C LEU A 31 42.26 -32.67 -3.12
N ALA A 32 42.79 -33.33 -4.15
CA ALA A 32 42.53 -32.96 -5.55
C ALA A 32 41.04 -33.09 -5.91
N LEU A 33 40.37 -34.16 -5.46
CA LEU A 33 38.94 -34.35 -5.66
C LEU A 33 38.10 -33.30 -4.91
N SER A 34 38.43 -32.97 -3.67
CA SER A 34 37.73 -31.91 -2.92
C SER A 34 37.94 -30.53 -3.54
N LEU A 35 39.15 -30.25 -4.06
CA LEU A 35 39.44 -29.02 -4.79
C LEU A 35 38.68 -28.95 -6.13
N ALA A 36 38.59 -30.07 -6.87
CA ALA A 36 37.80 -30.15 -8.10
C ALA A 36 36.30 -29.96 -7.84
N LEU A 37 35.76 -30.52 -6.75
CA LEU A 37 34.38 -30.31 -6.31
C LEU A 37 34.11 -28.84 -5.91
N LEU A 38 35.02 -28.21 -5.16
CA LEU A 38 34.96 -26.78 -4.82
C LEU A 38 34.99 -25.90 -6.07
N LEU A 39 35.89 -26.17 -7.01
CA LEU A 39 35.99 -25.45 -8.28
C LEU A 39 34.74 -25.65 -9.15
N ALA A 40 34.17 -26.86 -9.20
CA ALA A 40 32.93 -27.12 -9.93
C ALA A 40 31.73 -26.41 -9.31
N ALA A 41 31.59 -26.45 -7.97
CA ALA A 41 30.53 -25.76 -7.24
C ALA A 41 30.61 -24.23 -7.41
N ALA A 42 31.82 -23.66 -7.44
CA ALA A 42 32.03 -22.24 -7.72
C ALA A 42 31.74 -21.86 -9.18
N ARG A 43 31.87 -22.79 -10.14
CA ARG A 43 31.68 -22.52 -11.57
C ARG A 43 30.22 -22.68 -12.03
N ALA A 44 29.45 -23.56 -11.40
CA ALA A 44 28.04 -23.78 -11.69
C ALA A 44 27.17 -22.50 -11.70
N PRO A 45 27.20 -21.60 -10.68
CA PRO A 45 26.39 -20.38 -10.72
C PRO A 45 26.82 -19.41 -11.84
N ALA A 46 28.12 -19.33 -12.15
CA ALA A 46 28.63 -18.50 -13.24
C ALA A 46 28.16 -19.01 -14.62
N GLN A 47 28.27 -20.31 -14.87
CA GLN A 47 27.80 -20.93 -16.11
C GLN A 47 26.28 -20.81 -16.27
N ASN A 48 25.52 -20.98 -15.18
CA ASN A 48 24.08 -20.76 -15.18
C ASN A 48 23.71 -19.30 -15.51
N ALA A 49 24.51 -18.32 -15.06
CA ALA A 49 24.33 -16.91 -15.40
C ALA A 49 24.67 -16.60 -16.86
N GLU A 50 25.76 -17.15 -17.41
CA GLU A 50 26.09 -17.02 -18.84
C GLU A 50 24.98 -17.61 -19.72
N THR A 51 24.48 -18.82 -19.42
CA THR A 51 23.39 -19.43 -20.19
C THR A 51 22.04 -18.72 -20.03
N ARG A 52 21.78 -18.05 -18.89
CA ARG A 52 20.53 -17.30 -18.66
C ARG A 52 20.39 -16.09 -19.59
N TYR A 53 21.51 -15.55 -20.08
CA TYR A 53 21.58 -14.32 -20.87
C TYR A 53 22.31 -14.48 -22.21
N ALA A 54 22.42 -15.70 -22.74
CA ALA A 54 23.28 -16.03 -23.90
C ALA A 54 22.99 -15.22 -25.18
N ASP A 55 21.72 -14.85 -25.41
CA ASP A 55 21.28 -14.06 -26.57
C ASP A 55 21.01 -12.57 -26.23
N ALA A 56 21.38 -12.12 -25.02
CA ALA A 56 21.14 -10.75 -24.55
C ALA A 56 22.39 -9.88 -24.74
N GLU A 57 22.19 -8.66 -25.25
CA GLU A 57 23.23 -7.65 -25.27
C GLU A 57 23.49 -7.10 -23.87
N ARG A 58 24.76 -6.78 -23.61
CA ARG A 58 25.26 -6.35 -22.30
C ARG A 58 25.83 -4.94 -22.40
N LEU A 59 25.33 -4.03 -21.56
CA LEU A 59 25.79 -2.66 -21.45
C LEU A 59 26.29 -2.41 -20.02
N ASP A 60 27.57 -2.07 -19.85
CA ASP A 60 28.18 -1.74 -18.55
C ASP A 60 28.40 -0.23 -18.41
N ARG A 61 28.09 0.33 -17.23
CA ARG A 61 28.45 1.70 -16.88
C ARG A 61 28.55 1.94 -15.36
N GLY A 62 29.67 2.49 -14.91
CA GLY A 62 29.93 2.68 -13.48
C GLY A 62 29.90 1.35 -12.71
N ARG A 63 29.07 1.26 -11.67
CA ARG A 63 28.81 -0.01 -10.94
C ARG A 63 27.71 -0.87 -11.57
N PHE A 64 27.03 -0.37 -12.60
CA PHE A 64 25.87 -1.02 -13.21
C PHE A 64 26.24 -1.86 -14.43
N THR A 65 25.61 -3.01 -14.54
CA THR A 65 25.48 -3.79 -15.77
C THR A 65 24.00 -3.88 -16.08
N ILE A 66 23.59 -3.66 -17.32
CA ILE A 66 22.26 -4.04 -17.80
C ILE A 66 22.38 -5.08 -18.92
N VAL A 67 21.53 -6.11 -18.88
CA VAL A 67 21.39 -7.11 -19.94
C VAL A 67 19.97 -7.07 -20.49
N ALA A 68 19.84 -7.04 -21.82
CA ALA A 68 18.58 -6.85 -22.52
C ALA A 68 18.62 -7.51 -23.90
N PHE A 69 17.45 -7.92 -24.41
CA PHE A 69 17.33 -8.42 -25.79
C PHE A 69 17.27 -7.23 -26.78
N PRO A 70 17.56 -7.41 -28.08
CA PRO A 70 17.65 -6.32 -29.04
C PRO A 70 16.44 -5.37 -29.12
N ALA A 71 15.23 -5.85 -28.84
CA ALA A 71 14.01 -5.02 -28.76
C ALA A 71 14.04 -4.02 -27.59
N ASP A 72 14.58 -4.44 -26.44
CA ASP A 72 14.64 -3.68 -25.19
C ASP A 72 15.86 -2.74 -25.10
N LEU A 73 16.77 -2.73 -26.09
CA LEU A 73 17.99 -1.90 -26.07
C LEU A 73 17.76 -0.40 -25.80
N PRO A 74 16.74 0.28 -26.39
CA PRO A 74 16.48 1.69 -26.09
C PRO A 74 16.05 1.92 -24.63
N LEU A 75 15.28 0.98 -24.07
CA LEU A 75 14.90 0.96 -22.66
C LEU A 75 16.14 0.73 -21.78
N ALA A 76 16.97 -0.25 -22.12
CA ALA A 76 18.21 -0.56 -21.40
C ALA A 76 19.19 0.62 -21.34
N GLN A 77 19.41 1.31 -22.47
CA GLN A 77 20.26 2.50 -22.53
C GLN A 77 19.70 3.65 -21.69
N THR A 78 18.38 3.84 -21.69
CA THR A 78 17.69 4.85 -20.87
C THR A 78 17.83 4.54 -19.38
N LEU A 79 17.52 3.30 -18.97
CA LEU A 79 17.56 2.83 -17.60
C LEU A 79 18.98 2.85 -17.01
N LEU A 80 19.99 2.41 -17.77
CA LEU A 80 21.41 2.47 -17.36
C LEU A 80 21.87 3.92 -17.12
N ALA A 81 21.39 4.85 -17.94
CA ALA A 81 21.71 6.27 -17.79
C ALA A 81 20.99 6.93 -16.60
N GLU A 82 19.76 6.50 -16.25
CA GLU A 82 19.10 6.96 -15.01
C GLU A 82 19.71 6.34 -13.76
N ALA A 83 20.12 5.06 -13.81
CA ALA A 83 20.80 4.40 -12.71
C ALA A 83 22.09 5.15 -12.33
N GLU A 84 22.92 5.50 -13.32
CA GLU A 84 24.14 6.29 -13.12
C GLU A 84 23.85 7.70 -12.58
N ARG A 85 22.90 8.42 -13.19
CA ARG A 85 22.53 9.79 -12.78
C ARG A 85 22.07 9.87 -11.33
N ASN A 86 21.22 8.92 -10.92
CA ASN A 86 20.46 8.99 -9.68
C ASN A 86 20.96 7.97 -8.63
N ASP A 87 22.22 7.57 -8.68
CA ASP A 87 22.89 6.64 -7.76
C ASP A 87 23.17 7.26 -6.37
N SER A 88 22.13 7.85 -5.76
CA SER A 88 22.12 8.41 -4.42
C SER A 88 20.72 8.30 -3.79
N PHE A 89 20.70 7.98 -2.50
CA PHE A 89 19.50 7.55 -1.78
C PHE A 89 19.42 8.27 -0.42
N PRO A 90 18.26 8.79 0.01
CA PRO A 90 18.16 9.66 1.19
C PRO A 90 18.73 9.02 2.46
N GLY A 91 19.71 9.69 3.07
CA GLY A 91 20.38 9.26 4.31
C GLY A 91 21.38 8.10 4.16
N LEU A 92 21.50 7.44 3.01
CA LEU A 92 22.46 6.36 2.82
C LEU A 92 23.82 6.88 2.31
N PRO A 93 24.94 6.21 2.63
CA PRO A 93 26.18 6.41 1.91
C PRO A 93 26.00 6.03 0.43
N ARG A 94 26.82 6.57 -0.48
CA ARG A 94 26.76 6.16 -1.89
C ARG A 94 27.07 4.65 -1.99
N PRO A 95 26.17 3.83 -2.58
CA PRO A 95 26.40 2.40 -2.72
C PRO A 95 27.61 2.08 -3.60
N ARG A 96 28.18 0.89 -3.40
CA ARG A 96 29.45 0.47 -4.01
C ARG A 96 29.32 -0.85 -4.76
N GLU A 97 28.40 -1.71 -4.37
CA GLU A 97 28.29 -3.03 -4.96
C GLU A 97 27.84 -2.98 -6.41
N ARG A 98 28.34 -3.94 -7.20
CA ARG A 98 28.03 -4.03 -8.63
C ARG A 98 26.64 -4.62 -8.82
N VAL A 99 25.79 -3.93 -9.57
CA VAL A 99 24.39 -4.33 -9.77
C VAL A 99 24.15 -4.81 -11.19
N LEU A 100 23.53 -5.99 -11.31
CA LEU A 100 23.04 -6.53 -12.58
C LEU A 100 21.54 -6.25 -12.72
N ILE A 101 21.18 -5.42 -13.70
CA ILE A 101 19.80 -5.19 -14.12
C ILE A 101 19.52 -6.12 -15.31
N ALA A 102 18.48 -6.94 -15.25
CA ALA A 102 18.11 -7.86 -16.32
C ALA A 102 16.70 -7.55 -16.84
N ILE A 103 16.60 -7.08 -18.09
CA ILE A 103 15.31 -6.83 -18.73
C ILE A 103 14.79 -8.13 -19.34
N ALA A 104 13.67 -8.62 -18.79
CA ALA A 104 12.99 -9.81 -19.26
C ALA A 104 12.00 -9.44 -20.39
N PRO A 105 12.21 -9.93 -21.63
CA PRO A 105 11.42 -9.50 -22.80
C PRO A 105 10.02 -10.12 -22.83
N ASP A 106 9.74 -11.12 -21.98
CA ASP A 106 8.41 -11.70 -21.85
C ASP A 106 8.08 -12.07 -20.40
N ALA A 107 6.79 -12.07 -20.05
CA ALA A 107 6.32 -12.28 -18.68
C ALA A 107 6.59 -13.71 -18.14
N ARG A 108 6.93 -14.69 -19.00
CA ARG A 108 7.40 -16.00 -18.57
C ARG A 108 8.88 -15.90 -18.16
N ARG A 109 9.74 -15.33 -19.00
CA ARG A 109 11.16 -15.06 -18.67
C ARG A 109 11.30 -14.22 -17.41
N PHE A 110 10.40 -13.26 -17.18
CA PHE A 110 10.33 -12.50 -15.94
C PHE A 110 10.16 -13.43 -14.72
N ARG A 111 9.11 -14.27 -14.71
CA ARG A 111 8.87 -15.26 -13.63
C ARG A 111 9.97 -16.32 -13.51
N GLU A 112 10.58 -16.74 -14.61
CA GLU A 112 11.73 -17.66 -14.61
C GLU A 112 12.98 -17.04 -13.95
N TRP A 113 13.16 -15.73 -14.08
CA TRP A 113 14.32 -15.01 -13.53
C TRP A 113 14.09 -14.48 -12.11
N THR A 114 12.85 -14.21 -11.70
CA THR A 114 12.50 -13.80 -10.32
C THR A 114 12.20 -14.98 -9.39
N GLY A 115 11.68 -16.09 -9.93
CA GLY A 115 11.37 -17.31 -9.17
C GLY A 115 10.04 -17.28 -8.43
N ALA A 116 9.69 -18.40 -7.80
CA ALA A 116 8.35 -18.67 -7.27
C ALA A 116 7.93 -17.86 -6.01
N GLY A 117 8.80 -16.98 -5.50
CA GLY A 117 8.46 -16.04 -4.40
C GLY A 117 8.00 -14.67 -4.88
N ALA A 118 8.02 -14.41 -6.19
CA ALA A 118 7.68 -13.14 -6.81
C ALA A 118 6.17 -12.82 -6.73
N PRO A 119 5.75 -11.59 -6.37
CA PRO A 119 4.37 -11.15 -6.54
C PRO A 119 4.01 -11.02 -8.04
N ASP A 120 2.92 -11.66 -8.48
CA ASP A 120 2.47 -11.68 -9.89
C ASP A 120 2.20 -10.31 -10.52
N TRP A 121 2.11 -9.25 -9.71
CA TRP A 121 1.81 -7.87 -10.12
C TRP A 121 3.06 -6.95 -10.15
N GLY A 122 4.25 -7.44 -9.78
CA GLY A 122 5.47 -6.64 -9.73
C GLY A 122 6.06 -6.34 -11.12
N ALA A 123 6.25 -5.06 -11.46
CA ALA A 123 6.89 -4.62 -12.71
C ALA A 123 8.41 -4.84 -12.73
N ALA A 124 9.03 -4.87 -11.55
CA ALA A 124 10.41 -5.27 -11.32
C ALA A 124 10.52 -5.93 -9.94
N ILE A 125 11.66 -6.58 -9.68
CA ILE A 125 12.02 -7.18 -8.38
C ILE A 125 13.54 -7.08 -8.17
N ALA A 126 13.96 -6.46 -7.07
CA ALA A 126 15.29 -6.54 -6.50
C ALA A 126 15.52 -7.88 -5.77
N ILE A 127 16.73 -8.43 -5.91
CA ILE A 127 17.20 -9.65 -5.26
C ILE A 127 18.53 -9.30 -4.57
N PRO A 128 18.49 -8.85 -3.29
CA PRO A 128 19.65 -8.32 -2.58
C PRO A 128 20.86 -9.25 -2.54
N ASP A 129 20.66 -10.53 -2.22
CA ASP A 129 21.74 -11.53 -2.11
C ASP A 129 22.49 -11.78 -3.44
N GLU A 130 21.87 -11.47 -4.58
CA GLU A 130 22.47 -11.57 -5.92
C GLU A 130 22.97 -10.21 -6.45
N HIS A 131 22.74 -9.11 -5.73
CA HIS A 131 22.87 -7.72 -6.23
C HIS A 131 22.18 -7.52 -7.59
N ARG A 132 21.03 -8.19 -7.79
CA ARG A 132 20.35 -8.29 -9.08
C ARG A 132 19.00 -7.60 -9.04
N ILE A 133 18.61 -6.98 -10.15
CA ILE A 133 17.27 -6.48 -10.41
C ILE A 133 16.76 -7.20 -11.66
N VAL A 134 15.53 -7.69 -11.62
CA VAL A 134 14.82 -8.15 -12.82
C VAL A 134 13.73 -7.13 -13.13
N MET A 135 13.62 -6.70 -14.38
CA MET A 135 12.60 -5.76 -14.85
C MET A 135 11.80 -6.37 -16.01
N GLN A 136 10.53 -6.00 -16.13
CA GLN A 136 9.73 -6.28 -17.32
C GLN A 136 10.18 -5.39 -18.50
N GLY A 137 10.30 -5.98 -19.70
CA GLY A 137 10.64 -5.29 -20.95
C GLY A 137 9.45 -4.56 -21.61
N SER A 138 9.68 -3.93 -22.76
CA SER A 138 8.70 -3.04 -23.40
C SER A 138 7.40 -3.72 -23.84
N ASP A 139 7.46 -5.02 -24.17
CA ASP A 139 6.28 -5.81 -24.58
C ASP A 139 5.44 -6.30 -23.39
N ALA A 140 5.95 -6.16 -22.16
CA ALA A 140 5.35 -6.70 -20.96
C ALA A 140 4.45 -5.67 -20.23
N GLY A 141 3.23 -5.50 -20.75
CA GLY A 141 2.05 -5.04 -20.00
C GLY A 141 2.08 -3.60 -19.45
N SER A 142 1.27 -2.72 -20.04
CA SER A 142 1.11 -1.29 -19.66
C SER A 142 0.48 -1.01 -18.26
N GLY A 143 0.42 -2.00 -17.38
CA GLY A 143 0.10 -1.83 -15.96
C GLY A 143 1.31 -1.45 -15.08
N ALA A 144 2.53 -1.58 -15.60
CA ALA A 144 3.73 -1.06 -14.97
C ALA A 144 3.73 0.48 -14.92
N GLY A 145 4.20 1.06 -13.82
CA GLY A 145 4.45 2.50 -13.70
C GLY A 145 5.64 2.97 -14.54
N ASP A 146 6.08 4.23 -14.37
CA ASP A 146 7.29 4.74 -15.03
C ASP A 146 8.48 3.83 -14.70
N PRO A 147 9.10 3.14 -15.68
CA PRO A 147 10.17 2.18 -15.42
C PRO A 147 11.41 2.84 -14.80
N ARG A 148 11.57 4.16 -14.90
CA ARG A 148 12.63 4.91 -14.19
C ARG A 148 12.34 5.02 -12.69
N SER A 149 11.08 5.24 -12.31
CA SER A 149 10.65 5.26 -10.91
C SER A 149 10.73 3.85 -10.31
N VAL A 150 10.28 2.83 -11.05
CA VAL A 150 10.40 1.42 -10.68
C VAL A 150 11.87 1.03 -10.50
N LEU A 151 12.77 1.32 -11.44
CA LEU A 151 14.20 1.06 -11.27
C LEU A 151 14.78 1.77 -10.04
N ARG A 152 14.34 3.00 -9.74
CA ARG A 152 14.78 3.74 -8.56
C ARG A 152 14.27 3.10 -7.25
N HIS A 153 13.10 2.46 -7.28
CA HIS A 153 12.59 1.62 -6.18
C HIS A 153 13.51 0.43 -5.93
N GLU A 154 13.76 -0.38 -6.96
CA GLU A 154 14.59 -1.59 -6.85
C GLU A 154 16.04 -1.28 -6.45
N LEU A 155 16.62 -0.19 -6.96
CA LEU A 155 17.94 0.27 -6.56
C LEU A 155 18.00 0.76 -5.10
N ALA A 156 16.90 1.28 -4.56
CA ALA A 156 16.81 1.72 -3.17
C ALA A 156 16.75 0.54 -2.20
N HIS A 157 16.09 -0.57 -2.56
CA HIS A 157 16.21 -1.84 -1.83
C HIS A 157 17.66 -2.30 -1.76
N LEU A 158 18.35 -2.40 -2.92
CA LEU A 158 19.76 -2.83 -2.95
C LEU A 158 20.67 -1.91 -2.14
N ALA A 159 20.46 -0.59 -2.20
CA ALA A 159 21.21 0.39 -1.40
C ALA A 159 20.97 0.23 0.11
N LEU A 160 19.71 -0.03 0.52
CA LEU A 160 19.36 -0.24 1.92
C LEU A 160 19.97 -1.54 2.46
N HIS A 161 19.93 -2.62 1.68
CA HIS A 161 20.54 -3.91 2.05
C HIS A 161 22.08 -3.85 2.08
N GLU A 162 22.75 -3.12 1.17
CA GLU A 162 24.21 -2.89 1.26
C GLU A 162 24.59 -2.23 2.61
N GLN A 163 23.74 -1.31 3.11
CA GLN A 163 23.98 -0.64 4.39
C GLN A 163 23.49 -1.40 5.62
N LEU A 164 22.38 -2.12 5.58
CA LEU A 164 21.74 -2.70 6.79
C LEU A 164 21.63 -4.22 6.79
N GLY A 165 21.86 -4.89 5.66
CA GLY A 165 21.52 -6.31 5.47
C GLY A 165 20.04 -6.57 5.83
N ALA A 166 19.75 -7.75 6.38
CA ALA A 166 18.40 -8.14 6.81
C ALA A 166 17.90 -7.50 8.13
N LEU A 167 18.43 -6.33 8.54
CA LEU A 167 17.90 -5.59 9.69
C LEU A 167 16.55 -4.88 9.46
N PRO A 168 16.20 -4.36 8.26
CA PRO A 168 14.91 -3.73 8.02
C PRO A 168 13.76 -4.76 8.04
N PRO A 169 12.67 -4.52 8.77
CA PRO A 169 11.42 -5.24 8.52
C PRO A 169 10.86 -4.82 7.16
N ARG A 170 10.08 -5.66 6.51
CA ARG A 170 9.60 -5.43 5.14
C ARG A 170 8.86 -4.10 5.00
N TRP A 171 8.01 -3.74 5.97
CA TRP A 171 7.32 -2.43 5.93
C TRP A 171 8.29 -1.24 5.84
N PHE A 172 9.49 -1.34 6.41
CA PHE A 172 10.49 -0.29 6.30
C PHE A 172 11.14 -0.29 4.91
N ASP A 173 11.49 -1.48 4.40
CA ASP A 173 12.16 -1.67 3.11
C ASP A 173 11.29 -1.14 1.95
N GLU A 174 10.05 -1.63 1.86
CA GLU A 174 9.01 -1.24 0.90
C GLU A 174 8.59 0.24 1.01
N GLY A 175 8.75 0.81 2.21
CA GLY A 175 8.48 2.23 2.51
C GLY A 175 9.65 3.14 2.15
N TYR A 176 10.88 2.69 2.40
CA TYR A 176 12.10 3.41 2.06
C TYR A 176 12.34 3.43 0.56
N ALA A 177 12.12 2.31 -0.13
CA ALA A 177 12.24 2.24 -1.57
C ALA A 177 11.27 3.23 -2.26
N GLY A 178 10.00 3.26 -1.84
CA GLY A 178 9.02 4.21 -2.36
C GLY A 178 9.34 5.68 -2.02
N PHE A 179 9.87 5.92 -0.82
CA PHE A 179 10.30 7.26 -0.38
C PHE A 179 11.50 7.76 -1.21
N ALA A 180 12.50 6.91 -1.41
CA ALA A 180 13.68 7.23 -2.19
C ALA A 180 13.36 7.37 -3.69
N ALA A 181 12.44 6.57 -4.22
CA ALA A 181 11.95 6.63 -5.60
C ALA A 181 11.10 7.89 -5.89
N GLY A 182 10.52 8.52 -4.87
CA GLY A 182 9.68 9.70 -5.04
C GLY A 182 8.24 9.39 -5.46
N GLU A 183 7.68 8.25 -5.02
CA GLU A 183 6.32 7.81 -5.39
C GLU A 183 5.22 8.56 -4.62
N TRP A 184 5.12 9.88 -4.84
CA TRP A 184 4.24 10.76 -4.08
C TRP A 184 2.75 10.45 -4.31
N SER A 185 2.39 9.79 -5.42
CA SER A 185 1.04 9.27 -5.69
C SER A 185 0.56 8.24 -4.64
N ARG A 186 1.45 7.66 -3.83
CA ARG A 186 1.06 6.85 -2.66
C ARG A 186 0.23 7.65 -1.64
N ASP A 187 0.43 8.97 -1.50
CA ASP A 187 -0.43 9.82 -0.65
C ASP A 187 -1.88 9.90 -1.19
N GLU A 188 -2.07 9.76 -2.52
CA GLU A 188 -3.38 9.73 -3.19
C GLU A 188 -4.05 8.36 -3.04
N VAL A 189 -3.27 7.27 -3.19
CA VAL A 189 -3.70 5.89 -2.91
C VAL A 189 -4.34 5.78 -1.51
N LEU A 190 -3.77 6.44 -0.49
CA LEU A 190 -4.37 6.48 0.86
C LEU A 190 -5.74 7.16 0.91
N SER A 191 -5.96 8.22 0.12
CA SER A 191 -7.26 8.90 0.05
C SER A 191 -8.33 8.08 -0.68
N ALA A 192 -7.92 7.28 -1.67
CA ALA A 192 -8.80 6.36 -2.39
C ALA A 192 -9.04 5.02 -1.65
N ASN A 193 -8.28 4.71 -0.59
CA ASN A 193 -8.32 3.39 0.05
C ASN A 193 -9.55 3.20 0.95
N VAL A 194 -10.64 2.68 0.38
CA VAL A 194 -11.86 2.30 1.11
C VAL A 194 -11.57 1.25 2.20
N GLY A 195 -10.55 0.42 2.04
CA GLY A 195 -10.10 -0.52 3.09
C GLY A 195 -9.61 0.18 4.36
N LEU A 196 -8.96 1.35 4.22
CA LEU A 196 -8.53 2.19 5.34
C LEU A 196 -9.72 2.84 6.06
N VAL A 197 -10.81 3.12 5.35
CA VAL A 197 -12.08 3.60 5.92
C VAL A 197 -12.81 2.49 6.69
N LEU A 198 -12.84 1.27 6.13
CA LEU A 198 -13.60 0.14 6.70
C LEU A 198 -12.88 -0.61 7.84
N HIS A 199 -11.54 -0.67 7.81
CA HIS A 199 -10.73 -1.37 8.81
C HIS A 199 -9.91 -0.44 9.72
N GLY A 200 -9.82 0.85 9.38
CA GLY A 200 -9.02 1.83 10.10
C GLY A 200 -7.51 1.71 9.80
N ILE A 201 -6.74 2.63 10.38
CA ILE A 201 -5.27 2.61 10.30
C ILE A 201 -4.73 1.58 11.30
N PRO A 202 -3.79 0.69 10.89
CA PRO A 202 -3.19 -0.36 11.74
C PRO A 202 -2.62 0.17 13.06
N LYS A 203 -2.48 -0.72 14.06
CA LYS A 203 -2.16 -0.32 15.45
C LYS A 203 -0.66 -0.06 15.67
N SER A 204 0.20 -0.75 14.95
CA SER A 204 1.66 -0.58 14.91
C SER A 204 2.16 -0.68 13.47
N LEU A 205 3.38 -0.25 13.19
CA LEU A 205 3.97 -0.38 11.86
C LEU A 205 4.26 -1.85 11.51
N ASP A 206 4.57 -2.66 12.51
CA ASP A 206 4.81 -4.10 12.33
C ASP A 206 3.54 -4.84 11.86
N SER A 207 2.35 -4.32 12.18
CA SER A 207 1.07 -4.82 11.64
C SER A 207 0.77 -4.43 10.18
N LEU A 208 1.73 -3.84 9.46
CA LEU A 208 1.70 -3.69 8.00
C LEU A 208 2.13 -4.99 7.28
N GLU A 209 2.85 -5.90 7.95
CA GLU A 209 3.41 -7.12 7.35
C GLU A 209 2.34 -8.04 6.73
N ASP A 210 1.22 -8.21 7.44
CA ASP A 210 0.03 -8.93 6.96
C ASP A 210 -0.58 -8.32 5.68
N GLY A 211 -0.34 -7.02 5.46
CA GLY A 211 -0.87 -6.26 4.34
C GLY A 211 -0.22 -6.61 3.01
N PHE A 212 1.10 -6.83 2.98
CA PHE A 212 1.86 -7.15 1.76
C PHE A 212 1.55 -8.55 1.20
N HIS A 213 1.00 -9.44 2.03
CA HIS A 213 0.56 -10.78 1.64
C HIS A 213 -0.91 -10.82 1.19
N GLY A 214 -1.61 -9.68 1.22
CA GLY A 214 -2.97 -9.54 0.71
C GLY A 214 -3.04 -9.26 -0.79
N GLY A 215 -4.20 -9.53 -1.41
CA GLY A 215 -4.45 -9.16 -2.82
C GLY A 215 -4.26 -7.65 -3.08
N ALA A 216 -3.91 -7.31 -4.33
CA ALA A 216 -3.30 -6.03 -4.73
C ALA A 216 -3.83 -4.74 -4.07
N SER A 217 -5.14 -4.59 -3.87
CA SER A 217 -5.72 -3.41 -3.19
C SER A 217 -5.35 -3.28 -1.70
N ARG A 218 -5.26 -4.41 -0.97
CA ARG A 218 -4.79 -4.44 0.42
C ARG A 218 -3.29 -4.17 0.49
N ALA A 219 -2.51 -4.80 -0.40
CA ALA A 219 -1.07 -4.56 -0.51
C ALA A 219 -0.78 -3.07 -0.80
N SER A 220 -1.45 -2.48 -1.80
CA SER A 220 -1.32 -1.06 -2.17
C SER A 220 -1.55 -0.09 -1.00
N GLY A 221 -2.50 -0.41 -0.10
CA GLY A 221 -2.69 0.34 1.15
C GLY A 221 -1.51 0.22 2.12
N ALA A 222 -0.94 -0.99 2.29
CA ALA A 222 0.25 -1.20 3.12
C ALA A 222 1.49 -0.49 2.55
N TYR A 223 1.72 -0.58 1.24
CA TYR A 223 2.78 0.14 0.52
C TYR A 223 2.73 1.65 0.70
N ALA A 224 1.52 2.23 0.76
CA ALA A 224 1.33 3.66 0.94
C ALA A 224 1.46 4.10 2.41
N LEU A 225 1.00 3.28 3.37
CA LEU A 225 1.22 3.51 4.80
C LEU A 225 2.72 3.40 5.18
N ALA A 226 3.43 2.43 4.60
CA ALA A 226 4.87 2.24 4.71
C ALA A 226 5.66 3.46 4.19
N TYR A 227 5.35 3.89 2.97
CA TYR A 227 5.88 5.14 2.39
C TYR A 227 5.66 6.35 3.32
N ARG A 228 4.43 6.50 3.83
CA ARG A 228 4.07 7.60 4.74
C ARG A 228 4.85 7.54 6.05
N ALA A 229 5.11 6.35 6.59
CA ALA A 229 5.89 6.17 7.81
C ALA A 229 7.35 6.57 7.62
N VAL A 230 8.01 6.13 6.55
CA VAL A 230 9.42 6.50 6.29
C VAL A 230 9.56 7.98 5.93
N SER A 231 8.59 8.55 5.20
CA SER A 231 8.51 10.00 4.93
C SER A 231 8.33 10.83 6.21
N ASP A 232 7.38 10.48 7.07
CA ASP A 232 7.18 11.12 8.39
C ASP A 232 8.43 11.02 9.27
N MET A 233 9.14 9.88 9.24
CA MET A 233 10.35 9.67 10.01
C MET A 233 11.54 10.47 9.46
N SER A 234 11.68 10.58 8.14
CA SER A 234 12.71 11.44 7.52
C SER A 234 12.46 12.93 7.76
N ALA A 235 11.24 13.33 8.14
CA ALA A 235 10.90 14.69 8.52
C ALA A 235 11.16 15.02 10.01
N LEU A 236 11.64 14.05 10.82
CA LEU A 236 12.03 14.28 12.22
C LEU A 236 13.36 15.06 12.35
N ASP A 237 14.19 15.02 11.30
CA ASP A 237 15.47 15.72 11.20
C ASP A 237 15.60 16.29 9.79
N THR A 238 15.28 17.58 9.61
CA THR A 238 15.24 18.23 8.30
C THR A 238 16.61 18.34 7.62
N ASP A 239 17.68 18.28 8.41
CA ASP A 239 19.03 18.65 7.98
C ASP A 239 19.86 17.41 7.63
N ARG A 240 19.60 16.29 8.31
CA ARG A 240 20.33 15.02 8.20
C ARG A 240 19.45 13.84 7.79
N GLY A 241 18.12 13.99 7.87
CA GLY A 241 17.15 12.95 7.54
C GLY A 241 17.45 11.64 8.26
N LEU A 242 17.58 10.56 7.48
CA LEU A 242 17.80 9.21 8.00
C LEU A 242 19.29 8.86 8.25
N ALA A 243 20.24 9.77 8.00
CA ALA A 243 21.67 9.44 8.00
C ALA A 243 22.18 8.95 9.36
N LEU A 244 21.89 9.68 10.44
CA LEU A 244 22.27 9.25 11.80
C LEU A 244 21.50 8.01 12.25
N PHE A 245 20.21 7.92 11.88
CA PHE A 245 19.36 6.78 12.20
C PHE A 245 19.91 5.48 11.61
N PHE A 246 20.29 5.44 10.33
CA PHE A 246 20.90 4.26 9.72
C PHE A 246 22.26 3.89 10.36
N GLY A 247 23.08 4.89 10.70
CA GLY A 247 24.34 4.66 11.44
C GLY A 247 24.11 3.99 12.80
N TYR A 248 23.15 4.50 13.60
CA TYR A 248 22.83 3.92 14.90
C TYR A 248 22.11 2.57 14.80
N TRP A 249 21.30 2.32 13.76
CA TRP A 249 20.63 1.04 13.56
C TRP A 249 21.63 -0.06 13.18
N LYS A 250 22.52 0.20 12.20
CA LYS A 250 23.61 -0.73 11.85
C LYS A 250 24.50 -1.08 13.05
N ALA A 251 24.75 -0.10 13.92
CA ALA A 251 25.59 -0.26 15.11
C ALA A 251 24.89 -0.89 16.34
N SER A 252 23.56 -1.08 16.32
CA SER A 252 22.80 -1.59 17.49
C SER A 252 21.86 -2.75 17.19
N GLY A 253 21.59 -3.05 15.92
CA GLY A 253 20.59 -4.04 15.49
C GLY A 253 19.14 -3.70 15.84
N SER A 254 18.87 -2.55 16.49
CA SER A 254 17.55 -2.21 17.03
C SER A 254 17.07 -0.84 16.55
N MET A 255 15.92 -0.84 15.87
CA MET A 255 15.25 0.37 15.41
C MET A 255 14.91 1.32 16.56
N ASP A 256 14.40 0.82 17.69
CA ASP A 256 14.04 1.68 18.83
C ASP A 256 15.27 2.35 19.47
N VAL A 257 16.41 1.65 19.55
CA VAL A 257 17.68 2.23 19.99
C VAL A 257 18.18 3.29 19.01
N ALA A 258 18.02 3.04 17.70
CA ALA A 258 18.39 4.00 16.66
C ALA A 258 17.53 5.26 16.66
N MET A 259 16.20 5.13 16.82
CA MET A 259 15.28 6.27 16.89
C MET A 259 15.55 7.15 18.12
N ARG A 260 15.81 6.54 19.29
CA ARG A 260 16.18 7.29 20.50
C ARG A 260 17.47 8.07 20.33
N LYS A 261 18.47 7.50 19.63
CA LYS A 261 19.77 8.14 19.39
C LYS A 261 19.76 9.18 18.28
N ALA A 262 18.94 9.02 17.24
CA ALA A 262 18.84 9.96 16.13
C ALA A 262 17.85 11.11 16.39
N PHE A 263 16.68 10.78 16.93
CA PHE A 263 15.51 11.67 16.99
C PHE A 263 15.01 11.95 18.42
N GLY A 264 15.60 11.35 19.45
CA GLY A 264 15.18 11.51 20.86
C GLY A 264 13.88 10.80 21.24
N ILE A 265 13.19 10.14 20.30
CA ILE A 265 11.89 9.49 20.51
C ILE A 265 11.98 7.96 20.43
N THR A 266 10.98 7.26 21.00
CA THR A 266 10.85 5.80 20.90
C THR A 266 10.09 5.39 19.64
N LYS A 267 10.25 4.13 19.21
CA LYS A 267 9.42 3.53 18.14
C LYS A 267 7.94 3.66 18.47
N SER A 268 7.54 3.32 19.68
CA SER A 268 6.14 3.38 20.13
C SER A 268 5.55 4.80 20.19
N GLY A 269 6.37 5.81 20.49
CA GLY A 269 5.98 7.22 20.43
C GLY A 269 5.77 7.67 18.99
N PHE A 270 6.74 7.36 18.12
CA PHE A 270 6.62 7.63 16.69
C PHE A 270 5.40 6.93 16.06
N GLU A 271 5.17 5.65 16.36
CA GLU A 271 4.00 4.89 15.88
C GLU A 271 2.69 5.56 16.31
N SER A 272 2.61 6.02 17.56
CA SER A 272 1.45 6.74 18.09
C SER A 272 1.21 8.06 17.34
N ASP A 273 2.26 8.85 17.13
CA ASP A 273 2.18 10.15 16.46
C ASP A 273 1.91 10.04 14.96
N TRP A 274 2.58 9.11 14.26
CA TRP A 274 2.34 8.77 12.86
C TRP A 274 0.89 8.32 12.66
N ARG A 275 0.39 7.42 13.52
CA ARG A 275 -0.98 6.94 13.47
C ARG A 275 -1.96 8.08 13.71
N ALA A 276 -1.69 8.95 14.69
CA ALA A 276 -2.51 10.12 14.98
C ALA A 276 -2.50 11.16 13.83
N ARG A 277 -1.36 11.42 13.19
CA ARG A 277 -1.27 12.28 11.98
C ARG A 277 -2.05 11.69 10.82
N THR A 278 -1.88 10.40 10.55
CA THR A 278 -2.57 9.68 9.46
C THR A 278 -4.08 9.64 9.72
N MET A 279 -4.52 9.42 10.96
CA MET A 279 -5.93 9.51 11.35
C MET A 279 -6.50 10.92 11.18
N ARG A 280 -5.76 11.99 11.50
CA ARG A 280 -6.23 13.37 11.28
C ARG A 280 -6.31 13.75 9.80
N ARG A 281 -5.43 13.21 8.94
CA ARG A 281 -5.38 13.55 7.51
C ARG A 281 -6.39 12.77 6.67
N TYR A 282 -6.59 11.47 6.95
CA TYR A 282 -7.45 10.59 6.15
C TYR A 282 -8.76 10.17 6.87
N GLY A 283 -8.82 10.26 8.20
CA GLY A 283 -10.01 9.91 8.97
C GLY A 283 -11.22 10.83 8.73
N THR A 284 -11.00 12.05 8.24
CA THR A 284 -12.09 12.97 7.86
C THR A 284 -12.93 12.40 6.70
N LEU A 285 -12.30 11.72 5.74
CA LEU A 285 -13.02 10.97 4.69
C LEU A 285 -13.81 9.81 5.30
N ALA A 286 -13.24 9.09 6.28
CA ALA A 286 -13.92 7.99 6.94
C ALA A 286 -15.18 8.45 7.72
N VAL A 287 -15.12 9.61 8.38
CA VAL A 287 -16.29 10.20 9.07
C VAL A 287 -17.38 10.60 8.07
N ILE A 288 -17.01 11.25 6.96
CA ILE A 288 -17.96 11.64 5.90
C ILE A 288 -18.60 10.40 5.28
N ALA A 289 -17.79 9.39 4.90
CA ALA A 289 -18.27 8.13 4.34
C ALA A 289 -19.23 7.41 5.30
N ASN A 290 -18.93 7.38 6.60
CA ASN A 290 -19.80 6.76 7.60
C ASN A 290 -21.15 7.51 7.72
N LEU A 291 -21.14 8.85 7.74
CA LEU A 291 -22.38 9.65 7.69
C LEU A 291 -23.18 9.42 6.40
N SER A 292 -22.52 9.31 5.24
CA SER A 292 -23.17 9.02 3.97
C SER A 292 -23.77 7.61 3.91
N VAL A 293 -23.08 6.59 4.44
CA VAL A 293 -23.58 5.21 4.50
C VAL A 293 -24.74 5.09 5.49
N ILE A 294 -24.64 5.70 6.68
CA ILE A 294 -25.73 5.77 7.65
C ILE A 294 -26.93 6.52 7.06
N GLY A 295 -26.71 7.66 6.39
CA GLY A 295 -27.74 8.43 5.71
C GLY A 295 -28.41 7.65 4.56
N ALA A 296 -27.64 6.90 3.77
CA ALA A 296 -28.15 6.03 2.72
C ALA A 296 -28.97 4.85 3.27
N LEU A 297 -28.54 4.25 4.38
CA LEU A 297 -29.29 3.19 5.08
C LEU A 297 -30.62 3.73 5.63
N PHE A 298 -30.59 4.89 6.28
CA PHE A 298 -31.80 5.58 6.73
C PHE A 298 -32.71 5.96 5.56
N ALA A 299 -32.17 6.44 4.44
CA ALA A 299 -32.97 6.73 3.24
C ALA A 299 -33.61 5.45 2.66
N PHE A 300 -32.85 4.35 2.56
CA PHE A 300 -33.34 3.05 2.08
C PHE A 300 -34.47 2.49 2.96
N LEU A 301 -34.41 2.69 4.28
CA LEU A 301 -35.46 2.27 5.22
C LEU A 301 -36.66 3.24 5.24
N LEU A 302 -36.41 4.56 5.27
CA LEU A 302 -37.44 5.58 5.47
C LEU A 302 -38.16 5.98 4.19
N VAL A 303 -37.49 6.07 3.03
CA VAL A 303 -38.15 6.51 1.78
C VAL A 303 -39.29 5.57 1.37
N PRO A 304 -39.16 4.22 1.38
CA PRO A 304 -40.28 3.32 1.13
C PRO A 304 -41.39 3.42 2.18
N LEU A 305 -41.04 3.61 3.45
CA LEU A 305 -42.01 3.75 4.54
C LEU A 305 -42.82 5.05 4.43
N LEU A 306 -42.14 6.17 4.14
CA LEU A 306 -42.76 7.48 3.91
C LEU A 306 -43.57 7.51 2.61
N TRP A 307 -43.10 6.85 1.53
CA TRP A 307 -43.83 6.76 0.27
C TRP A 307 -45.10 5.90 0.38
N THR A 308 -45.00 4.74 1.04
CA THR A 308 -46.18 3.89 1.32
C THR A 308 -47.15 4.56 2.30
N ARG A 309 -46.66 5.27 3.31
CA ARG A 309 -47.51 6.11 4.16
C ARG A 309 -48.21 7.22 3.36
N ARG A 310 -47.48 8.01 2.57
CA ARG A 310 -48.05 9.09 1.76
C ARG A 310 -49.09 8.57 0.77
N ARG A 311 -48.85 7.41 0.13
CA ARG A 311 -49.85 6.71 -0.71
C ARG A 311 -51.11 6.28 0.08
N ARG A 312 -50.97 5.80 1.33
CA ARG A 312 -52.12 5.45 2.19
C ARG A 312 -52.91 6.70 2.63
N ASP A 313 -52.21 7.74 3.05
CA ASP A 313 -52.83 8.96 3.58
C ASP A 313 -53.50 9.77 2.45
N THR A 314 -52.94 9.83 1.23
CA THR A 314 -53.64 10.39 0.05
C THR A 314 -54.92 9.61 -0.28
N ARG A 315 -54.90 8.26 -0.22
CA ARG A 315 -56.12 7.45 -0.43
C ARG A 315 -57.20 7.74 0.61
N ARG A 316 -56.82 7.91 1.89
CA ARG A 316 -57.76 8.32 2.96
C ARG A 316 -58.39 9.69 2.70
N MET A 317 -57.59 10.68 2.28
CA MET A 317 -58.10 12.03 1.98
C MET A 317 -59.07 12.06 0.79
N VAL A 318 -58.92 11.16 -0.19
CA VAL A 318 -59.89 11.02 -1.29
C VAL A 318 -61.23 10.47 -0.78
N VAL A 319 -61.21 9.45 0.08
CA VAL A 319 -62.44 8.89 0.68
C VAL A 319 -63.16 9.91 1.58
N LEU A 320 -62.41 10.64 2.41
CA LEU A 320 -63.00 11.67 3.28
C LEU A 320 -63.65 12.81 2.47
N ARG A 321 -63.00 13.28 1.40
CA ARG A 321 -63.56 14.32 0.52
C ARG A 321 -64.78 13.87 -0.27
N ALA A 322 -64.89 12.58 -0.61
CA ALA A 322 -66.09 12.03 -1.23
C ALA A 322 -67.28 12.08 -0.25
N ALA A 323 -67.09 11.57 0.96
CA ALA A 323 -68.12 11.61 2.01
C ALA A 323 -68.49 13.05 2.43
N GLU A 324 -67.51 13.96 2.46
CA GLU A 324 -67.72 15.38 2.73
C GLU A 324 -68.58 16.04 1.64
N ALA A 325 -68.27 15.81 0.35
CA ALA A 325 -69.07 16.30 -0.78
C ALA A 325 -70.48 15.69 -0.83
N GLU A 326 -70.64 14.41 -0.50
CA GLU A 326 -71.95 13.77 -0.33
C GLU A 326 -72.75 14.49 0.78
N SER A 327 -72.14 14.70 1.96
CA SER A 327 -72.78 15.40 3.08
C SER A 327 -73.14 16.86 2.75
N GLU A 328 -72.28 17.58 2.02
CA GLU A 328 -72.55 18.95 1.62
C GLU A 328 -73.67 19.03 0.58
N SER A 329 -73.76 18.08 -0.35
CA SER A 329 -74.86 18.02 -1.32
C SER A 329 -76.21 17.76 -0.64
N ALA A 330 -76.25 16.88 0.38
CA ALA A 330 -77.44 16.65 1.19
C ALA A 330 -77.82 17.88 2.04
N ALA A 331 -76.83 18.55 2.67
CA ALA A 331 -77.06 19.76 3.44
C ALA A 331 -77.57 20.92 2.57
N ARG A 332 -77.02 21.12 1.37
CA ARG A 332 -77.47 22.12 0.39
C ARG A 332 -78.89 21.83 -0.10
N ALA A 333 -79.25 20.57 -0.32
CA ALA A 333 -80.62 20.18 -0.69
C ALA A 333 -81.63 20.53 0.42
N SER A 334 -81.34 20.16 1.67
CA SER A 334 -82.19 20.48 2.83
C SER A 334 -82.28 21.99 3.10
N ALA A 335 -81.19 22.73 2.91
CA ALA A 335 -81.21 24.19 3.04
C ALA A 335 -82.07 24.88 1.97
N LEU A 336 -82.07 24.38 0.73
CA LEU A 336 -82.95 24.87 -0.34
C LEU A 336 -84.43 24.58 -0.02
N GLU A 337 -84.74 23.38 0.47
CA GLU A 337 -86.09 23.00 0.92
C GLU A 337 -86.59 23.91 2.05
N ALA A 338 -85.76 24.14 3.08
CA ALA A 338 -86.07 25.04 4.19
C ALA A 338 -86.26 26.51 3.75
N LEU A 339 -85.43 27.01 2.83
CA LEU A 339 -85.57 28.37 2.29
C LEU A 339 -86.83 28.53 1.43
N LEU A 340 -87.20 27.52 0.65
CA LEU A 340 -88.46 27.51 -0.10
C LEU A 340 -89.67 27.53 0.85
N SER A 341 -89.65 26.75 1.93
CA SER A 341 -90.68 26.80 2.97
C SER A 341 -90.74 28.18 3.65
N ALA A 342 -89.60 28.74 4.06
CA ALA A 342 -89.54 30.04 4.72
C ALA A 342 -90.02 31.19 3.83
N ALA A 343 -89.71 31.17 2.51
CA ALA A 343 -90.16 32.17 1.54
C ALA A 343 -91.65 32.05 1.15
N LEU A 344 -92.32 30.96 1.52
CA LEU A 344 -93.78 30.84 1.52
C LEU A 344 -94.38 31.44 2.81
N THR A 345 -93.71 31.31 3.96
CA THR A 345 -94.18 31.81 5.26
C THR A 345 -93.97 33.32 5.48
N SER A 346 -92.80 33.87 5.12
CA SER A 346 -92.39 35.24 5.51
C SER A 346 -93.12 36.37 4.80
N ARG A 347 -93.99 36.06 3.84
CA ARG A 347 -94.68 37.03 2.96
C ARG A 347 -95.87 37.73 3.65
N THR A 348 -95.76 38.02 4.96
CA THR A 348 -96.92 38.18 5.86
C THR A 348 -96.91 39.32 6.93
N HIS A 349 -95.79 39.92 7.41
CA HIS A 349 -95.78 40.92 8.55
C HIS A 349 -94.52 41.87 8.66
N SER A 350 -94.64 43.17 9.09
CA SER A 350 -93.55 44.08 9.67
C SER A 350 -93.94 45.58 9.99
N PRO A 351 -93.41 46.24 11.08
CA PRO A 351 -93.38 47.74 11.32
C PRO A 351 -92.12 48.35 12.09
N GLU A 352 -92.13 49.65 12.55
CA GLU A 352 -90.96 50.58 12.90
C GLU A 352 -90.74 51.13 14.39
N PRO A 353 -89.64 51.90 14.74
CA PRO A 353 -89.14 52.22 16.13
C PRO A 353 -88.79 53.74 16.54
N SER A 354 -88.07 54.01 17.67
CA SER A 354 -87.66 55.35 18.23
C SER A 354 -86.26 55.43 18.97
N ALA A 355 -85.85 56.59 19.57
CA ALA A 355 -84.46 56.97 20.04
C ALA A 355 -84.39 57.60 21.50
N SER A 356 -83.37 58.31 22.10
CA SER A 356 -82.12 59.06 21.70
C SER A 356 -81.19 59.51 22.90
N ASP A 357 -80.02 60.18 22.62
CA ASP A 357 -79.16 61.08 23.49
C ASP A 357 -78.09 60.44 24.48
N GLY A 358 -76.98 61.07 24.99
CA GLY A 358 -76.32 62.40 24.85
C GLY A 358 -75.05 62.69 25.74
N SER A 359 -74.57 63.96 25.81
CA SER A 359 -73.57 64.62 26.74
C SER A 359 -72.01 64.60 26.51
N ASN A 360 -71.23 65.55 27.12
CA ASN A 360 -69.76 65.84 26.91
C ASN A 360 -69.10 66.86 27.93
N HIS A 361 -67.78 66.79 28.28
CA HIS A 361 -66.95 67.94 28.82
C HIS A 361 -65.38 67.78 28.77
N THR A 362 -64.59 68.82 29.13
CA THR A 362 -63.14 69.05 28.83
C THR A 362 -62.50 70.10 29.79
N ASP A 363 -61.15 70.26 29.87
CA ASP A 363 -60.35 71.52 29.67
C ASP A 363 -58.88 71.52 30.25
N GLN A 364 -58.07 72.48 29.76
CA GLN A 364 -56.82 73.10 30.29
C GLN A 364 -55.42 72.63 29.85
N SER A 365 -54.50 73.62 29.83
CA SER A 365 -53.29 73.70 29.00
C SER A 365 -52.13 74.43 29.68
N THR A 366 -50.89 74.15 29.28
CA THR A 366 -49.82 75.16 29.15
C THR A 366 -48.76 74.69 28.15
#